data_AF-A0A2R6HYH7-F1
#
_entry.id   AF-A0A2R6HYH7-F1
#
_cell.length_a   1.000
_cell.length_b   1.000
_cell.length_c   1.000
_cell.angle_alpha   90.00
_cell.angle_beta   90.00
_cell.angle_gamma   90.00
#
_symmetry.space_group_name_H-M   'P 1'
#
loop_
_entity.id
_entity.type
_entity.pdbx_description
1 polymer ?
#
loop_
_entity_poly.entity_id
_entity_poly.type
_entity_poly.pdbx_seq_one_letter_code
_entity_poly.pdbx_strand_id
1 'polypeptide(L)' 'MESTATSDMSVGLSVLFGAFGVIAALAMLLTAIGHDQLGSGIAFAVAMIAGSLAVAAVHLYG' A
#
# COMPACT_ATOMS: atom_id res chain seq x y z
N MET A 1 31.63 -3.58 17.46
CA MET A 1 30.91 -4.52 16.58
C MET A 1 29.89 -3.70 15.84
N GLU A 2 30.15 -3.37 14.58
CA GLU A 2 29.13 -2.75 13.73
C GLU A 2 28.07 -3.83 13.49
N SER A 3 26.92 -3.68 14.14
CA SER A 3 25.78 -4.54 13.87
C SER A 3 25.36 -4.23 12.44
N THR A 4 25.71 -5.10 11.49
CA THR A 4 25.05 -5.10 10.19
C THR A 4 23.59 -5.43 10.47
N ALA A 5 22.79 -4.40 10.71
CA ALA A 5 21.37 -4.52 10.90
C ALA A 5 20.82 -5.16 9.63
N THR A 6 20.56 -6.46 9.71
CA THR A 6 19.83 -7.18 8.67
C THR A 6 18.43 -6.58 8.69
N SER A 7 18.16 -5.69 7.74
CA SER A 7 16.89 -4.99 7.62
C SER A 7 15.80 -6.01 7.28
N ASP A 8 14.75 -6.06 8.10
CA ASP A 8 13.58 -6.90 7.85
C ASP A 8 12.77 -6.32 6.68
N MET A 9 13.03 -6.84 5.48
CA MET A 9 12.36 -6.45 4.25
C MET A 9 10.87 -6.78 4.26
N SER A 10 10.44 -7.84 4.95
CA SER A 10 9.03 -8.23 5.06
C SER A 10 8.25 -7.10 5.72
N VAL A 11 8.74 -6.61 6.87
CA VAL A 11 8.11 -5.50 7.59
C VAL A 11 8.20 -4.20 6.79
N GLY A 12 9.39 -3.87 6.26
CA GLY A 12 9.61 -2.62 5.53
C GLY A 12 8.72 -2.47 4.30
N LEU A 13 8.65 -3.48 3.44
CA LEU A 13 7.81 -3.45 2.24
C LEU A 13 6.32 -3.51 2.59
N SER A 14 5.93 -4.29 3.60
CA SER A 14 4.52 -4.37 4.03
C SER A 14 4.00 -3.02 4.52
N VAL A 15 4.80 -2.30 5.31
CA VAL A 15 4.47 -0.95 5.77
C VAL A 15 4.40 0.03 4.61
N LEU A 16 5.36 -0.01 3.68
CA LEU A 16 5.39 0.88 2.51
C LEU A 16 4.14 0.71 1.64
N PHE A 17 3.82 -0.52 1.23
CA PHE A 17 2.67 -0.78 0.39
C PHE A 17 1.34 -0.60 1.14
N GLY A 18 1.30 -0.91 2.44
CA GLY A 18 0.18 -0.57 3.30
C GLY A 18 -0.10 0.94 3.32
N ALA A 19 0.95 1.77 3.47
CA ALA A 19 0.83 3.23 3.43
C ALA A 19 0.30 3.72 2.06
N PHE A 20 0.80 3.18 0.95
CA PHE A 20 0.26 3.47 -0.37
C PHE A 20 -1.22 3.07 -0.50
N GLY A 21 -1.61 1.92 0.06
CA GLY A 21 -3.00 1.49 0.11
C GLY A 21 -3.90 2.49 0.85
N VAL A 22 -3.44 2.99 2.00
CA VAL A 22 -4.17 4.02 2.78
C VAL A 22 -4.27 5.35 2.01
N ILE A 23 -3.19 5.80 1.38
CA ILE A 23 -3.20 7.02 0.57
C ILE A 23 -4.17 6.89 -0.61
N ALA A 24 -4.17 5.74 -1.28
CA ALA A 24 -5.10 5.46 -2.38
C ALA A 24 -6.56 5.40 -1.89
N ALA A 25 -6.81 4.80 -0.72
CA ALA A 25 -8.14 4.81 -0.10
C ALA A 25 -8.60 6.24 0.27
N LEU A 26 -7.68 7.10 0.73
CA LEU A 26 -8.00 8.50 0.96
C LEU A 26 -8.33 9.23 -0.35
N ALA A 27 -7.59 8.98 -1.43
CA ALA A 27 -7.90 9.53 -2.75
C ALA A 27 -9.28 9.04 -3.26
N MET A 28 -9.63 7.77 -2.99
CA MET A 28 -10.95 7.21 -3.29
C MET A 28 -12.06 7.97 -2.55
N LEU A 29 -11.85 8.31 -1.28
CA LEU A 29 -12.80 9.11 -0.50
C LEU A 29 -12.94 10.53 -1.04
N LEU A 30 -11.83 11.20 -1.32
CA LEU A 30 -11.84 12.59 -1.82
C LEU A 30 -12.54 12.70 -3.19
N THR A 31 -12.29 11.76 -4.08
CA THR A 31 -12.96 11.70 -5.40
C THR A 31 -14.43 11.35 -5.27
N ALA A 32 -14.81 10.49 -4.32
CA ALA A 32 -16.21 10.18 -4.03
C ALA A 32 -16.98 11.41 -3.51
N ILE A 33 -16.37 12.23 -2.64
CA ILE A 33 -16.95 13.51 -2.19
C ILE A 33 -17.18 14.46 -3.36
N GLY A 34 -16.29 14.44 -4.36
CA GLY A 34 -16.42 15.21 -5.60
C GLY A 34 -17.37 14.62 -6.63
N HIS A 35 -18.06 13.51 -6.33
CA HIS A 35 -18.89 12.75 -7.27
C HIS A 35 -18.17 12.24 -8.53
N ASP A 36 -16.83 12.14 -8.50
CA ASP A 36 -16.03 11.57 -9.58
C ASP A 36 -15.93 10.04 -9.44
N GLN A 37 -16.85 9.34 -10.11
CA GLN A 37 -16.92 7.88 -10.08
C GLN A 37 -15.69 7.22 -10.70
N LEU A 38 -15.13 7.79 -11.76
CA LEU A 38 -13.95 7.23 -12.43
C LEU A 38 -12.71 7.38 -11.55
N GLY A 39 -12.51 8.56 -10.97
CA GLY A 39 -11.43 8.81 -10.01
C GLY A 39 -11.50 7.87 -8.81
N SER A 40 -12.69 7.65 -8.25
CA SER A 40 -12.89 6.73 -7.12
C SER A 40 -12.59 5.28 -7.51
N GLY A 41 -13.01 4.85 -8.70
CA GLY A 41 -12.73 3.50 -9.22
C GLY A 41 -11.23 3.25 -9.44
N ILE A 42 -10.51 4.22 -10.00
CA ILE A 42 -9.05 4.13 -10.21
C ILE A 42 -8.33 4.08 -8.85
N ALA A 43 -8.71 4.96 -7.92
CA ALA A 43 -8.11 5.01 -6.60
C ALA A 43 -8.32 3.69 -5.82
N PHE A 44 -9.52 3.11 -5.92
CA PHE A 44 -9.80 1.78 -5.36
C PHE A 44 -8.90 0.69 -5.97
N ALA A 45 -8.76 0.66 -7.30
CA ALA A 45 -7.90 -0.33 -7.97
C ALA A 45 -6.44 -0.22 -7.51
N VAL A 46 -5.92 1.00 -7.36
CA VAL A 46 -4.57 1.25 -6.82
C VAL A 46 -4.45 0.75 -5.38
N ALA A 47 -5.46 1.00 -4.53
CA ALA A 47 -5.47 0.51 -3.15
C ALA A 47 -5.41 -1.02 -3.07
N MET A 48 -6.14 -1.73 -3.94
CA MET A 48 -6.14 -3.19 -4.01
C MET A 48 -4.81 -3.75 -4.50
N ILE A 49 -4.19 -3.12 -5.50
CA ILE A 49 -2.85 -3.51 -5.96
C ILE A 49 -1.83 -3.33 -4.83
N ALA A 50 -1.83 -2.17 -4.17
CA ALA A 50 -0.92 -1.91 -3.06
C ALA A 50 -1.12 -2.92 -1.91
N GLY A 51 -2.35 -3.21 -1.52
CA GLY A 51 -2.64 -4.23 -0.50
C GLY A 51 -2.16 -5.63 -0.91
N SER A 52 -2.31 -6.00 -2.18
CA SER A 52 -1.82 -7.28 -2.71
C SER A 52 -0.29 -7.36 -2.66
N LEU A 53 0.41 -6.27 -2.99
CA LEU A 53 1.87 -6.20 -2.88
C LEU A 53 2.35 -6.27 -1.42
N ALA A 54 1.61 -5.68 -0.48
CA ALA A 54 1.92 -5.82 0.95
C ALA A 54 1.85 -7.30 1.39
N VAL A 55 0.81 -8.02 0.98
CA VAL A 55 0.68 -9.46 1.26
C VAL A 55 1.81 -10.25 0.60
N ALA A 56 2.12 -9.96 -0.66
CA ALA A 56 3.22 -10.61 -1.37
C ALA A 56 4.56 -10.40 -0.68
N ALA A 57 4.82 -9.20 -0.15
CA ALA A 57 6.05 -8.90 0.59
C ALA A 57 6.20 -9.78 1.84
N VAL A 58 5.12 -10.00 2.59
CA VAL A 58 5.15 -10.92 3.75
C VAL A 58 5.50 -12.34 3.34
N HIS A 59 4.95 -12.83 2.23
CA HIS A 59 5.17 -14.22 1.78
C HIS A 59 6.53 -14.45 1.12
N LEU A 60 7.13 -13.41 0.53
CA LEU A 60 8.42 -13.51 -0.17
C LEU A 60 9.62 -13.28 0.75
N TYR A 61 9.44 -12.51 1.84
CA TYR A 61 10.54 -12.07 2.70
C TYR A 61 10.36 -12.43 4.19
N GLY A 62 9.21 -12.99 4.58
CA GLY A 62 8.96 -13.52 5.94
C GLY A 62 9.21 -15.01 6.03
#